data_AF-A0A0C7MVZ7-F1
#
_entry.id   AF-A0A0C7MVZ7-F1
#
_cell.length_a   1.000
_cell.length_b   1.000
_cell.length_c   1.000
_cell.angle_alpha   90.00
_cell.angle_beta   90.00
_cell.angle_gamma   90.00
#
_symmetry.space_group_name_H-M   'P 1'
#
loop_
_entity.id
_entity.type
_entity.pdbx_description
1 polymer ?
#
loop_
_entity_poly.entity_id
_entity_poly.type
_entity_poly.pdbx_seq_one_letter_code
_entity_poly.pdbx_strand_id
1 'polypeptide(L)' 'MRATKFLLNAAQKQKPGIGIPVELTPLFVAMGVAISSATWFTYKKFRYDTSLRVGRTNPDRSGLKQVLEETKE' A
#
# COMPACT_ATOMS: atom_id res chain seq x y z
N MET A 1 -3.83 26.27 43.46
CA MET A 1 -4.09 25.32 42.35
C MET A 1 -3.01 25.51 41.29
N ARG A 2 -2.39 24.45 40.76
CA ARG A 2 -1.34 24.56 39.73
C ARG A 2 -2.00 24.63 38.35
N ALA A 3 -1.85 25.74 37.62
CA ALA A 3 -2.54 26.00 36.34
C ALA A 3 -2.40 24.87 35.31
N THR A 4 -1.25 24.18 35.31
CA THR A 4 -0.97 23.01 34.47
C THR A 4 -1.96 21.85 34.65
N LYS A 5 -2.52 21.67 35.86
CA LYS A 5 -3.46 20.58 36.15
C LYS A 5 -4.83 20.78 35.48
N PHE A 6 -5.24 22.03 35.23
CA PHE A 6 -6.53 22.30 34.59
C PHE A 6 -6.51 21.87 33.12
N LEU A 7 -5.43 22.20 32.40
CA LEU A 7 -5.23 21.78 31.00
C LEU A 7 -5.08 20.26 30.88
N LEU A 8 -4.33 19.63 31.80
CA LEU A 8 -4.18 18.17 31.84
C LEU A 8 -5.52 17.47 32.09
N ASN A 9 -6.33 17.99 33.02
CA ASN A 9 -7.65 17.46 33.31
C ASN A 9 -8.66 17.68 32.16
N ALA A 10 -8.50 18.72 31.35
CA ALA A 10 -9.32 18.94 30.16
C ALA A 10 -8.96 17.96 29.03
N ALA A 11 -7.67 17.69 28.83
CA ALA A 11 -7.19 16.69 27.87
C ALA A 11 -7.57 15.26 28.28
N GLN A 12 -7.48 14.92 29.58
CA GLN A 12 -7.86 13.60 30.10
C GLN A 12 -9.38 13.35 30.16
N LYS A 13 -10.21 14.41 30.08
CA LYS A 13 -11.68 14.32 30.01
C LYS A 13 -12.20 14.09 28.59
N GLN A 14 -11.38 14.25 27.56
CA GLN A 14 -11.71 13.74 26.24
C GLN A 14 -11.70 12.21 26.36
N LYS A 15 -12.89 11.59 26.27
CA LYS A 15 -13.07 10.14 26.40
C LYS A 15 -12.03 9.44 25.52
N PRO A 16 -11.42 8.32 25.96
CA PRO A 16 -10.53 7.49 25.15
C PRO A 16 -11.36 6.72 24.11
N GLY A 17 -12.00 7.47 23.22
CA GLY A 17 -12.68 7.00 22.04
C GLY A 17 -12.14 7.85 20.91
N ILE A 18 -11.91 7.22 19.77
CA ILE A 18 -11.50 7.88 18.54
C ILE A 18 -12.55 8.98 18.25
N GLY A 19 -12.27 10.21 18.66
CA GLY A 19 -13.14 11.37 18.51
C GLY A 19 -13.12 11.89 17.08
N ILE A 20 -13.23 10.98 16.11
CA ILE A 20 -13.30 11.34 14.70
C ILE A 20 -14.65 12.00 14.46
N PRO A 21 -14.68 13.27 14.04
CA PRO A 21 -15.93 13.92 13.68
C PRO A 21 -16.56 13.16 12.50
N VAL A 22 -17.86 12.90 12.60
CA VAL A 22 -18.62 12.11 11.61
C VAL A 22 -18.61 12.72 10.21
N GLU A 23 -18.36 14.02 10.11
CA GLU A 23 -18.20 14.77 8.87
C GLU A 23 -16.98 14.31 8.04
N LEU A 24 -15.97 13.71 8.68
CA LEU A 24 -14.79 13.20 7.98
C LEU A 24 -14.96 11.77 7.46
N THR A 25 -16.04 11.07 7.82
CA THR A 25 -16.33 9.72 7.33
C THR A 25 -16.26 9.58 5.80
N PRO A 26 -16.79 10.50 4.95
CA PRO A 26 -16.63 10.39 3.50
C PRO A 26 -15.17 10.42 3.06
N LEU A 27 -14.32 11.23 3.70
CA LEU A 27 -12.89 11.31 3.41
C LEU A 27 -12.18 9.98 3.74
N PHE A 28 -12.49 9.40 4.90
CA PHE A 28 -11.91 8.11 5.31
C PHE A 28 -12.37 6.96 4.42
N VAL A 29 -13.63 6.96 3.97
CA VAL A 29 -14.14 5.97 3.01
C VAL A 29 -13.41 6.10 1.68
N ALA A 30 -13.28 7.32 1.15
CA ALA A 30 -12.55 7.55 -0.09
C ALA A 30 -11.09 7.08 0.00
N MET A 31 -10.42 7.40 1.11
CA MET A 31 -9.04 6.97 1.36
C MET A 31 -8.92 5.45 1.50
N GLY A 32 -9.86 4.80 2.18
CA GLY A 32 -9.94 3.35 2.28
C GLY A 32 -10.09 2.68 0.91
N VAL A 33 -11.04 3.15 0.09
CA VAL A 33 -11.25 2.65 -1.28
C VAL A 33 -9.99 2.83 -2.13
N ALA A 34 -9.31 3.97 -2.01
CA ALA A 34 -8.07 4.22 -2.74
C ALA A 34 -6.97 3.22 -2.35
N ILE A 35 -6.76 2.98 -1.05
CA ILE A 35 -5.75 2.03 -0.56
C ILE A 35 -6.11 0.60 -0.99
N SER A 36 -7.34 0.16 -0.77
CA SER A 36 -7.78 -1.18 -1.17
C SER A 36 -7.65 -1.41 -2.68
N SER A 37 -8.01 -0.41 -3.49
CA SER A 37 -7.84 -0.47 -4.94
C SER A 37 -6.37 -0.55 -5.33
N ALA A 38 -5.53 0.30 -4.74
CA ALA A 38 -4.09 0.28 -5.00
C ALA A 38 -3.47 -1.09 -4.67
N THR A 39 -3.80 -1.67 -3.51
CA THR A 39 -3.32 -2.99 -3.11
C THR A 39 -3.80 -4.08 -4.08
N TRP A 40 -5.09 -4.08 -4.44
CA TRP A 40 -5.66 -5.08 -5.35
C TRP A 40 -5.05 -5.02 -6.75
N PHE A 41 -4.98 -3.84 -7.36
CA PHE A 41 -4.42 -3.68 -8.70
C PHE A 41 -2.92 -3.98 -8.73
N THR A 42 -2.19 -3.58 -7.69
CA THR A 42 -0.76 -3.89 -7.55
C THR A 42 -0.55 -5.40 -7.45
N TYR A 43 -1.30 -6.09 -6.59
CA TYR A 43 -1.25 -7.55 -6.50
C TYR A 43 -1.58 -8.22 -7.83
N LYS A 44 -2.68 -7.81 -8.47
CA LYS A 44 -3.11 -8.36 -9.77
C LYS A 44 -2.01 -8.18 -10.84
N LYS A 45 -1.39 -7.00 -10.89
CA LYS A 45 -0.30 -6.69 -11.82
C LYS A 45 0.91 -7.59 -11.53
N PHE A 46 1.37 -7.69 -10.29
CA PHE A 46 2.54 -8.52 -9.98
C PHE A 46 2.29 -10.02 -10.16
N ARG A 47 1.09 -10.50 -9.85
CA ARG A 47 0.80 -11.95 -9.86
C ARG A 47 0.48 -12.50 -11.23
N TYR A 48 -0.24 -11.75 -12.06
CA TYR A 48 -0.77 -12.26 -13.33
C TYR A 48 -0.12 -11.61 -14.55
N ASP A 49 0.50 -10.45 -14.41
CA ASP A 49 1.21 -9.84 -15.52
C ASP A 49 2.57 -10.48 -15.71
N THR A 50 2.65 -11.34 -16.71
CA THR A 50 3.91 -11.97 -17.06
C THR A 50 4.89 -10.96 -17.66
N SER A 51 4.46 -9.82 -18.21
CA SER A 51 5.36 -8.84 -18.82
C SER A 51 6.38 -8.24 -17.82
N LEU A 52 6.06 -8.22 -16.53
CA LEU A 52 6.98 -7.71 -15.51
C LEU A 52 8.16 -8.65 -15.27
N ARG A 53 9.35 -8.05 -15.17
CA ARG A 53 10.61 -8.74 -14.88
C ARG A 53 10.64 -9.39 -13.49
N VAL A 54 9.81 -8.90 -12.56
CA VAL A 54 9.80 -9.29 -11.13
C VAL A 54 8.91 -10.50 -10.85
N GLY A 55 7.96 -10.82 -11.75
CA GLY A 55 6.91 -11.84 -11.51
C GLY A 55 7.13 -13.19 -12.20
N ARG A 56 8.30 -13.45 -12.80
CA ARG A 56 8.57 -14.68 -13.56
C ARG A 56 9.54 -15.63 -12.86
N THR A 57 9.15 -16.91 -12.81
CA THR A 57 10.06 -18.06 -12.90
C THR A 57 10.97 -17.83 -14.12
N ASN A 58 12.28 -17.82 -13.88
CA ASN A 58 13.37 -17.46 -14.80
C ASN A 58 12.96 -17.26 -16.27
N PRO A 59 12.96 -16.01 -16.78
CA PRO A 59 12.53 -15.76 -18.15
C PRO A 59 13.54 -16.33 -19.13
N ASP A 60 13.11 -17.30 -19.94
CA ASP A 60 13.72 -17.65 -21.23
C ASP A 60 13.74 -16.47 -22.24
N ARG A 61 13.51 -15.24 -21.78
CA ARG A 61 13.70 -13.98 -22.53
C ARG A 61 15.12 -13.44 -22.46
N SER A 62 16.00 -14.14 -21.74
CA SER A 62 17.41 -13.97 -21.97
C SER A 62 17.68 -14.38 -23.42
N GLY A 63 17.99 -13.42 -24.30
CA GLY A 63 18.43 -13.70 -25.68
C GLY A 63 19.66 -14.61 -25.75
N LEU A 64 20.18 -15.05 -24.59
CA LEU A 64 21.21 -16.06 -24.43
C LEU A 64 20.92 -17.33 -25.19
N LYS A 65 19.67 -17.77 -25.37
CA LYS A 65 19.38 -18.92 -26.25
C LYS A 65 19.74 -18.62 -27.72
N GLN A 66 19.42 -17.42 -28.20
CA GLN A 66 19.76 -16.95 -29.54
C GLN A 66 21.28 -16.81 -29.72
N VAL A 67 21.98 -16.24 -28.73
CA VAL A 67 23.46 -16.15 -28.72
C VAL A 67 24.12 -17.53 -28.68
N LEU A 68 23.57 -18.47 -27.91
CA LEU A 68 24.13 -19.83 -27.79
C LEU A 68 23.93 -20.65 -29.08
N GLU A 69 22.87 -20.37 -29.83
CA GLU A 69 22.63 -20.97 -31.15
C GLU A 69 23.52 -20.33 -32.22
N GLU A 70 23.68 -19.00 -32.22
CA GLU A 70 24.57 -18.27 -33.13
C GLU A 70 26.06 -18.57 -32.91
N THR A 71 26.46 -18.97 -31.70
CA THR A 71 27.85 -19.39 -31.38
C THR A 71 28.12 -20.87 -31.74
N LYS A 72 27.07 -21.65 -32.02
CA LYS A 72 27.18 -23.09 -32.32
C LYS A 72 27.28 -23.40 -33.82
N GLU A 73 26.88 -22.48 -34.70
CA GLU A 73 27.20 -22.51 -36.14
C GLU A 73 28.62 -21.98 -36.40
#